data_AF-A0A1G2ZQL1-F1
#
_entry.id   AF-A0A1G2ZQL1-F1
#
_cell.length_a   1.000
_cell.length_b   1.000
_cell.length_c   1.000
_cell.angle_alpha   90.00
_cell.angle_beta   90.00
_cell.angle_gamma   90.00
#
_symmetry.space_group_name_H-M   'P 1'
#
loop_
_entity.id
_entity.type
_entity.pdbx_description
1 polymer ?
#
loop_
_entity_poly.entity_id
_entity_poly.type
_entity_poly.pdbx_seq_one_letter_code
_entity_poly.pdbx_strand_id
1 'polypeptide(L)'
;MKDQNEQEDHPQEDNAQSLTYMMDLDFGSRELWGPDELEAVLAHQLSAPLECDLGHLDKGLAGRLEAANSADGPPIRTFADLLHHPRPPVELLELTKRFAKACRSHRQSPLPDEIATVLYFLSIAVALTQCGRRITKMDDPSLGYSLDWGLKQPWLDEPTRELLRNARRAID
;
A
#
# COMPACT_ATOMS: atom_id res chain seq x y z
N MET A 1 7.36 -22.03 43.88
CA MET A 1 7.89 -22.62 42.64
C MET A 1 6.89 -22.27 41.54
N LYS A 2 7.15 -21.15 40.85
CA LYS A 2 7.62 -21.12 39.45
C LYS A 2 6.49 -21.44 38.46
N ASP A 3 6.14 -20.67 37.45
CA ASP A 3 6.66 -19.42 36.90
C ASP A 3 5.53 -18.77 36.07
N GLN A 4 5.47 -17.45 36.17
CA GLN A 4 5.21 -16.42 35.15
C GLN A 4 4.64 -16.87 33.78
N ASN A 5 3.40 -16.47 33.51
CA ASN A 5 2.84 -16.36 32.15
C ASN A 5 2.98 -14.90 31.69
N GLU A 6 4.20 -14.51 31.32
CA GLU A 6 4.46 -13.28 30.57
C GLU A 6 4.21 -13.57 29.09
N GLN A 7 3.01 -13.19 28.63
CA GLN A 7 2.77 -12.97 27.21
C GLN A 7 3.63 -11.78 26.79
N GLU A 8 4.79 -12.08 26.23
CA GLU A 8 5.63 -11.12 25.53
C GLU A 8 4.83 -10.55 24.34
N ASP A 9 4.35 -9.32 24.52
CA ASP A 9 3.94 -8.42 23.47
C ASP A 9 5.18 -8.13 22.62
N HIS A 10 5.38 -8.91 21.55
CA HIS A 10 6.47 -8.66 20.62
C HIS A 10 6.13 -7.40 19.80
N PRO A 11 6.85 -6.28 19.97
CA PRO A 11 6.72 -5.17 19.04
C PRO A 11 7.20 -5.68 17.68
N GLN A 12 6.31 -5.64 16.69
CA GLN A 12 6.63 -5.98 15.32
C GLN A 12 7.52 -4.87 14.75
N GLU A 13 8.81 -4.91 15.12
CA GLU A 13 9.78 -3.90 14.77
C GLU A 13 10.01 -3.86 13.26
N ASP A 14 9.91 -2.63 12.76
CA ASP A 14 9.79 -2.22 11.36
C ASP A 14 11.16 -2.25 10.67
N ASN A 15 11.76 -3.43 10.54
CA ASN A 15 13.05 -3.56 9.84
C ASN A 15 12.81 -3.59 8.33
N ALA A 16 13.07 -2.47 7.66
CA ALA A 16 12.89 -2.29 6.22
C ALA A 16 13.69 -3.31 5.40
N GLN A 17 14.87 -3.72 5.87
CA GLN A 17 15.63 -4.79 5.22
C GLN A 17 14.90 -6.13 5.29
N SER A 18 14.26 -6.45 6.41
CA SER A 18 13.44 -7.66 6.53
C SER A 18 12.21 -7.62 5.63
N LEU A 19 11.62 -6.44 5.38
CA LEU A 19 10.51 -6.28 4.44
C LEU A 19 10.95 -6.49 2.99
N THR A 20 12.08 -5.92 2.59
CA THR A 20 12.66 -6.12 1.25
C THR A 20 13.08 -7.58 1.04
N TYR A 21 13.75 -8.20 2.02
CA TYR A 21 14.09 -9.63 1.95
C TYR A 21 12.85 -10.54 1.93
N MET A 22 11.79 -10.18 2.65
CA MET A 22 10.52 -10.91 2.60
C MET A 22 9.82 -10.75 1.26
N MET A 23 9.95 -9.60 0.60
CA MET A 23 9.50 -9.41 -0.79
C MET A 23 10.26 -10.36 -1.72
N ASP A 24 11.59 -10.36 -1.67
CA ASP A 24 12.44 -11.20 -2.53
C ASP A 24 12.24 -12.72 -2.31
N LEU A 25 11.85 -13.15 -1.11
CA LEU A 25 11.60 -14.56 -0.79
C LEU A 25 10.21 -15.07 -1.26
N ASP A 26 9.19 -14.22 -1.28
CA ASP A 26 7.82 -14.63 -1.66
C ASP A 26 7.57 -14.60 -3.17
N PHE A 27 8.31 -13.76 -3.91
CA PHE A 27 8.37 -13.79 -5.38
C PHE A 27 8.89 -15.12 -5.96
N GLY A 28 9.37 -16.04 -5.10
CA GLY A 28 9.74 -17.40 -5.46
C GLY A 28 8.56 -18.35 -5.72
N SER A 29 7.32 -17.96 -5.36
CA SER A 29 6.09 -18.70 -5.69
C SER A 29 5.60 -18.40 -7.13
N ARG A 30 6.54 -18.43 -8.08
CA ARG A 30 6.32 -18.13 -9.51
C ARG A 30 5.19 -18.96 -10.14
N GLU A 31 4.30 -18.26 -10.85
CA GLU A 31 3.24 -18.72 -11.79
C GLU A 31 1.84 -19.04 -11.24
N LEU A 32 1.28 -18.20 -10.36
CA LEU A 32 -0.19 -18.24 -10.14
C LEU A 32 -0.95 -17.22 -10.99
N TRP A 33 -0.39 -16.04 -11.24
CA TRP A 33 -1.10 -14.95 -11.93
C TRP A 33 -0.28 -14.43 -13.11
N GLY A 34 -0.88 -14.40 -14.30
CA GLY A 34 -0.32 -13.78 -15.48
C GLY A 34 -0.46 -12.25 -15.47
N PRO A 35 0.27 -11.52 -16.35
CA PRO A 35 0.17 -10.06 -16.44
C PRO A 35 -1.25 -9.54 -16.65
N ASP A 36 -2.01 -10.14 -17.57
CA ASP A 36 -3.39 -9.72 -17.87
C ASP A 36 -4.32 -9.91 -16.66
N GLU A 37 -4.08 -10.95 -15.85
CA GLU A 37 -4.85 -11.20 -14.64
C GLU A 37 -4.48 -10.21 -13.54
N LEU A 38 -3.19 -9.89 -13.38
CA LEU A 38 -2.74 -8.85 -12.44
C LEU A 38 -3.26 -7.47 -12.83
N GLU A 39 -3.32 -7.15 -14.13
CA GLU A 39 -3.94 -5.92 -14.63
C GLU A 39 -5.42 -5.86 -14.24
N ALA A 40 -6.17 -6.95 -14.50
CA ALA A 40 -7.59 -7.03 -14.17
C ALA A 40 -7.83 -6.94 -12.65
N VAL A 41 -7.01 -7.61 -11.84
CA VAL A 41 -7.09 -7.56 -10.38
C VAL A 41 -6.76 -6.16 -9.87
N LEU A 42 -5.70 -5.52 -10.39
CA LEU A 42 -5.38 -4.14 -10.00
C LEU A 42 -6.51 -3.19 -10.37
N ALA A 43 -7.03 -3.26 -11.60
CA ALA A 43 -8.11 -2.39 -12.05
C ALA A 43 -9.38 -2.56 -11.21
N HIS A 44 -9.72 -3.82 -10.88
CA HIS A 44 -10.81 -4.12 -9.96
C HIS A 44 -10.56 -3.51 -8.59
N GLN A 45 -9.37 -3.74 -8.02
CA GLN A 45 -9.00 -3.27 -6.70
C GLN A 45 -8.99 -1.74 -6.62
N LEU A 46 -8.48 -1.06 -7.65
CA LEU A 46 -8.48 0.40 -7.73
C LEU A 46 -9.89 0.99 -7.82
N SER A 47 -10.84 0.24 -8.39
CA SER A 47 -12.24 0.64 -8.53
C SER A 47 -13.15 0.17 -7.39
N ALA A 48 -12.65 -0.69 -6.50
CA ALA A 48 -13.40 -1.22 -5.38
C ALA A 48 -13.65 -0.12 -4.32
N PRO A 49 -14.83 -0.11 -3.67
CA PRO A 49 -15.08 0.79 -2.55
C PRO A 49 -14.09 0.55 -1.41
N LEU A 50 -13.50 1.62 -0.88
CA LEU A 50 -12.54 1.56 0.23
C LEU A 50 -13.12 0.83 1.45
N GLU A 51 -14.42 0.92 1.67
CA GLU A 51 -15.12 0.29 2.78
C GLU A 51 -15.05 -1.25 2.74
N CYS A 52 -14.96 -1.86 1.55
CA CYS A 52 -14.86 -3.31 1.41
C CYS A 52 -13.57 -3.84 2.08
N ASP A 53 -12.46 -3.15 1.83
CA ASP A 53 -11.14 -3.58 2.25
C ASP A 53 -10.70 -2.96 3.57
N LEU A 54 -10.92 -1.65 3.73
CA LEU A 54 -10.43 -0.90 4.88
C LEU A 54 -11.42 -0.93 6.05
N GLY A 55 -12.70 -1.22 5.82
CA GLY A 55 -13.74 -1.17 6.86
C GLY A 55 -13.51 -2.16 8.00
N HIS A 56 -12.89 -3.31 7.69
CA HIS A 56 -12.53 -4.31 8.69
C HIS A 56 -11.33 -3.89 9.55
N LEU A 57 -10.46 -3.02 9.03
CA LEU A 57 -9.23 -2.57 9.71
C LEU A 57 -9.43 -1.35 10.60
N ASP A 58 -10.35 -0.45 10.24
CA ASP A 58 -10.63 0.76 11.01
C ASP A 58 -12.15 0.98 11.12
N LYS A 59 -12.69 0.74 12.33
CA LYS A 59 -14.11 1.00 12.62
C LYS A 59 -14.50 2.48 12.47
N GLY A 60 -13.51 3.39 12.43
CA GLY A 60 -13.69 4.82 12.21
C GLY A 60 -13.65 5.25 10.73
N LEU A 61 -13.49 4.31 9.79
CA LEU A 61 -13.33 4.61 8.37
C LEU A 61 -14.47 5.48 7.82
N ALA A 62 -15.72 5.16 8.15
CA ALA A 62 -16.88 5.91 7.69
C ALA A 62 -16.77 7.40 8.07
N GLY A 63 -16.46 7.71 9.33
CA GLY A 63 -16.28 9.09 9.79
C GLY A 63 -15.07 9.78 9.13
N ARG A 64 -13.99 9.05 8.84
CA ARG A 64 -12.83 9.60 8.11
C ARG A 64 -13.18 9.92 6.66
N LEU A 65 -13.93 9.06 5.99
CA LEU A 65 -14.40 9.29 4.61
C LEU A 65 -15.39 10.45 4.56
N GLU A 66 -16.31 10.55 5.52
CA GLU A 66 -17.21 11.70 5.65
C GLU A 66 -16.43 13.02 5.83
N ALA A 67 -15.44 13.03 6.72
CA ALA A 67 -14.59 14.20 6.95
C ALA A 67 -13.77 14.56 5.69
N ALA A 68 -13.19 13.57 5.02
CA ALA A 68 -12.43 13.76 3.79
C ALA A 68 -13.31 14.33 2.66
N ASN A 69 -14.54 13.82 2.52
CA ASN A 69 -15.49 14.22 1.50
C ASN A 69 -16.23 15.53 1.81
N SER A 70 -16.15 16.01 3.05
CA SER A 70 -16.68 17.32 3.45
C SER A 70 -15.71 18.47 3.15
N ALA A 71 -14.45 18.16 2.85
CA ALA A 71 -13.46 19.15 2.43
C ALA A 71 -13.62 19.50 0.93
N ASP A 72 -13.13 20.68 0.52
CA ASP A 72 -13.11 21.06 -0.91
C ASP A 72 -12.23 20.09 -1.71
N GLY A 73 -12.84 19.22 -2.51
CA GLY A 73 -12.14 18.24 -3.33
C GLY A 73 -13.09 17.26 -4.02
N PRO A 74 -12.58 16.47 -4.99
CA PRO A 74 -13.33 15.35 -5.54
C PRO A 74 -13.58 14.30 -4.43
N PRO A 75 -14.75 13.63 -4.43
CA PRO A 75 -15.07 12.65 -3.41
C PRO A 75 -14.14 11.44 -3.51
N ILE A 76 -13.73 10.92 -2.35
CA ILE A 76 -12.94 9.72 -2.19
C ILE A 76 -13.88 8.57 -1.84
N ARG A 77 -13.97 7.58 -2.75
CA ARG A 77 -14.75 6.34 -2.54
C ARG A 77 -13.93 5.09 -2.81
N THR A 78 -12.96 5.17 -3.69
CA THR A 78 -12.13 4.04 -4.14
C THR A 78 -10.64 4.31 -3.90
N PHE A 79 -9.80 3.28 -4.07
CA PHE A 79 -8.34 3.49 -4.04
C PHE A 79 -7.88 4.40 -5.19
N ALA A 80 -8.49 4.29 -6.38
CA ALA A 80 -8.20 5.19 -7.49
C ALA A 80 -8.46 6.66 -7.11
N ASP A 81 -9.62 6.94 -6.49
CA ASP A 81 -9.96 8.29 -6.04
C ASP A 81 -8.92 8.78 -5.03
N LEU A 82 -8.58 7.96 -4.03
CA LEU A 82 -7.62 8.32 -2.98
C LEU A 82 -6.23 8.62 -3.55
N LEU A 83 -5.71 7.74 -4.43
CA LEU A 83 -4.34 7.83 -4.94
C LEU A 83 -4.15 8.99 -5.93
N HIS A 84 -5.21 9.35 -6.66
CA HIS A 84 -5.20 10.45 -7.63
C HIS A 84 -5.81 11.75 -7.08
N HIS A 85 -6.29 11.77 -5.83
CA HIS A 85 -6.83 12.96 -5.20
C HIS A 85 -5.73 14.02 -5.05
N PRO A 86 -5.93 15.29 -5.46
CA PRO A 86 -4.89 16.32 -5.46
C PRO A 86 -4.38 16.74 -4.07
N ARG A 87 -5.13 16.40 -3.03
CA ARG A 87 -4.79 16.65 -1.61
C ARG A 87 -5.23 15.46 -0.75
N PRO A 88 -4.61 14.29 -0.89
CA PRO A 88 -5.13 13.07 -0.30
C PRO A 88 -4.97 13.10 1.23
N PRO A 89 -5.98 12.63 2.01
CA PRO A 89 -5.84 12.52 3.46
C PRO A 89 -4.76 11.52 3.84
N VAL A 90 -3.73 11.96 4.56
CA VAL A 90 -2.57 11.13 4.89
C VAL A 90 -2.95 9.90 5.73
N GLU A 91 -3.98 10.03 6.57
CA GLU A 91 -4.48 8.94 7.42
C GLU A 91 -5.08 7.79 6.59
N LEU A 92 -5.70 8.10 5.44
CA LEU A 92 -6.23 7.08 4.54
C LEU A 92 -5.11 6.39 3.75
N LEU A 93 -4.03 7.12 3.41
CA LEU A 93 -2.83 6.54 2.82
C LEU A 93 -2.12 5.61 3.82
N GLU A 94 -2.02 6.00 5.09
CA GLU A 94 -1.48 5.16 6.14
C GLU A 94 -2.32 3.88 6.35
N LEU A 95 -3.64 4.00 6.30
CA LEU A 95 -4.54 2.85 6.41
C LEU A 95 -4.40 1.91 5.20
N THR A 96 -4.30 2.46 4.00
CA THR A 96 -4.03 1.70 2.76
C THR A 96 -2.70 0.95 2.85
N LYS A 97 -1.64 1.62 3.31
CA LYS A 97 -0.32 1.00 3.54
C LYS A 97 -0.42 -0.19 4.52
N ARG A 98 -1.17 -0.03 5.62
CA ARG A 98 -1.36 -1.08 6.63
C ARG A 98 -2.16 -2.26 6.06
N PHE A 99 -3.21 -1.98 5.31
CA PHE A 99 -4.00 -3.01 4.60
C PHE A 99 -3.13 -3.83 3.65
N ALA A 100 -2.35 -3.16 2.80
CA ALA A 100 -1.44 -3.81 1.88
C ALA A 100 -0.40 -4.69 2.61
N LYS A 101 0.17 -4.21 3.73
CA LYS A 101 1.09 -5.01 4.56
C LYS A 101 0.40 -6.22 5.19
N ALA A 102 -0.85 -6.07 5.61
CA ALA A 102 -1.64 -7.17 6.18
C ALA A 102 -1.93 -8.26 5.14
N CYS A 103 -2.28 -7.87 3.90
CA CYS A 103 -2.48 -8.79 2.79
C CYS A 103 -1.25 -9.67 2.56
N ARG A 104 -0.06 -9.06 2.42
CA ARG A 104 1.20 -9.79 2.23
C ARG A 104 1.59 -10.75 3.36
N SER A 105 1.03 -10.59 4.55
CA SER A 105 1.40 -11.41 5.72
C SER A 105 0.49 -12.64 5.89
N HIS A 106 -0.57 -12.78 5.09
CA HIS A 106 -1.57 -13.83 5.25
C HIS A 106 -1.62 -14.75 4.03
N ARG A 107 -1.39 -16.06 4.22
CA ARG A 107 -1.49 -17.07 3.14
C ARG A 107 -2.85 -17.15 2.44
N GLN A 108 -3.92 -16.64 3.05
CA GLN A 108 -5.26 -16.58 2.48
C GLN A 108 -5.69 -15.12 2.21
N SER A 109 -4.71 -14.28 1.91
CA SER A 109 -4.92 -12.89 1.52
C SER A 109 -5.92 -12.80 0.37
N PRO A 110 -6.81 -11.79 0.38
CA PRO A 110 -7.71 -11.53 -0.75
C PRO A 110 -6.96 -11.05 -2.00
N LEU A 111 -5.70 -10.60 -1.86
CA LEU A 111 -4.91 -10.03 -2.94
C LEU A 111 -3.67 -10.87 -3.25
N PRO A 112 -3.30 -11.01 -4.54
CA PRO A 112 -1.95 -11.42 -4.93
C PRO A 112 -0.89 -10.50 -4.33
N ASP A 113 0.28 -11.04 -4.02
CA ASP A 113 1.34 -10.31 -3.33
C ASP A 113 1.86 -9.14 -4.16
N GLU A 114 1.88 -9.26 -5.48
CA GLU A 114 2.25 -8.19 -6.40
C GLU A 114 1.31 -6.98 -6.27
N ILE A 115 0.01 -7.24 -6.19
CA ILE A 115 -1.03 -6.20 -6.07
C ILE A 115 -0.93 -5.51 -4.72
N ALA A 116 -0.81 -6.29 -3.65
CA ALA A 116 -0.61 -5.76 -2.31
C ALA A 116 0.68 -4.93 -2.23
N THR A 117 1.76 -5.39 -2.86
CA THR A 117 3.04 -4.67 -2.91
C THR A 117 2.93 -3.35 -3.66
N VAL A 118 2.23 -3.32 -4.80
CA VAL A 118 2.00 -2.08 -5.55
C VAL A 118 1.14 -1.10 -4.74
N LEU A 119 0.04 -1.53 -4.12
CA LEU A 119 -0.77 -0.65 -3.26
C LEU A 119 0.04 -0.08 -2.09
N TYR A 120 0.91 -0.89 -1.49
CA TYR A 120 1.83 -0.44 -0.45
C TYR A 120 2.72 0.71 -0.95
N PHE A 121 3.38 0.54 -2.10
CA PHE A 121 4.26 1.58 -2.63
C PHE A 121 3.52 2.79 -3.17
N LEU A 122 2.33 2.63 -3.77
CA LEU A 122 1.51 3.76 -4.21
C LEU A 122 1.09 4.65 -3.04
N SER A 123 0.68 4.07 -1.91
CA SER A 123 0.32 4.85 -0.73
C SER A 123 1.49 5.68 -0.18
N ILE A 124 2.71 5.12 -0.21
CA ILE A 124 3.94 5.83 0.16
C ILE A 124 4.29 6.91 -0.85
N ALA A 125 4.23 6.59 -2.15
CA ALA A 125 4.54 7.49 -3.25
C ALA A 125 3.65 8.74 -3.21
N VAL A 126 2.35 8.55 -3.02
CA VAL A 126 1.37 9.64 -2.93
C VAL A 126 1.58 10.47 -1.67
N ALA A 127 1.81 9.83 -0.51
CA ALA A 127 2.07 10.58 0.73
C ALA A 127 3.34 11.44 0.63
N LEU A 128 4.39 10.91 0.00
CA LEU A 128 5.63 11.63 -0.20
C LEU A 128 5.46 12.83 -1.14
N THR A 129 4.83 12.62 -2.30
CA THR A 129 4.78 13.61 -3.38
C THR A 129 3.68 14.64 -3.21
N GLN A 130 2.51 14.24 -2.72
CA GLN A 130 1.34 15.12 -2.62
C GLN A 130 1.17 15.71 -1.23
N CYS A 131 1.57 14.99 -0.17
CA CYS A 131 1.45 15.49 1.20
C CYS A 131 2.79 16.02 1.76
N GLY A 132 3.93 15.73 1.11
CA GLY A 132 5.24 16.02 1.67
C GLY A 132 5.52 15.24 2.96
N ARG A 133 4.88 14.08 3.15
CA ARG A 133 4.94 13.29 4.39
C ARG A 133 5.53 11.92 4.12
N ARG A 134 6.62 11.61 4.84
CA ARG A 134 7.18 10.25 4.85
C ARG A 134 6.38 9.36 5.81
N ILE A 135 5.61 8.43 5.27
CA ILE A 135 4.85 7.45 6.06
C ILE A 135 5.54 6.09 6.16
N THR A 136 6.82 5.99 5.78
CA THR A 136 7.63 4.76 5.84
C THR A 136 8.95 5.02 6.55
N LYS A 137 9.52 3.99 7.19
CA LYS A 137 10.87 4.03 7.77
C LYS A 137 11.95 3.55 6.80
N MET A 138 11.55 3.09 5.62
CA MET A 138 12.47 2.71 4.55
C MET A 138 13.36 3.90 4.18
N ASP A 139 14.66 3.67 3.97
CA ASP A 139 15.58 4.68 3.47
C ASP A 139 15.36 4.95 1.97
N ASP A 140 15.92 6.04 1.45
CA ASP A 140 15.74 6.43 0.04
C ASP A 140 16.31 5.39 -0.94
N PRO A 141 17.48 4.76 -0.72
CA PRO A 141 17.97 3.71 -1.60
C PRO A 141 17.03 2.50 -1.70
N SER A 142 16.54 2.00 -0.56
CA SER A 142 15.62 0.85 -0.56
C SER A 142 14.25 1.21 -1.17
N LEU A 143 13.79 2.45 -0.93
CA LEU A 143 12.57 2.93 -1.56
C LEU A 143 12.74 3.11 -3.07
N GLY A 144 13.87 3.64 -3.53
CA GLY A 144 14.19 3.77 -4.95
C GLY A 144 14.20 2.43 -5.66
N TYR A 145 14.88 1.43 -5.10
CA TYR A 145 14.88 0.06 -5.63
C TYR A 145 13.44 -0.51 -5.77
N SER A 146 12.61 -0.28 -4.75
CA SER A 146 11.24 -0.77 -4.71
C SER A 146 10.33 -0.08 -5.74
N LEU A 147 10.48 1.24 -5.91
CA LEU A 147 9.76 2.00 -6.93
C LEU A 147 10.19 1.57 -8.34
N ASP A 148 11.48 1.33 -8.55
CA ASP A 148 12.01 0.82 -9.82
C ASP A 148 11.49 -0.59 -10.16
N TRP A 149 11.30 -1.45 -9.15
CA TRP A 149 10.60 -2.73 -9.34
C TRP A 149 9.15 -2.52 -9.79
N GLY A 150 8.42 -1.60 -9.15
CA GLY A 150 7.04 -1.28 -9.52
C GLY A 150 6.94 -0.78 -10.97
N LEU A 151 7.84 0.13 -11.36
CA LEU A 151 7.88 0.70 -12.72
C LEU A 151 8.14 -0.35 -13.81
N LYS A 152 8.78 -1.48 -13.49
CA LYS A 152 9.06 -2.59 -14.41
C LYS A 152 7.89 -3.54 -14.62
N GLN A 153 6.83 -3.44 -13.80
CA GLN A 153 5.67 -4.33 -13.92
C GLN A 153 4.91 -4.04 -15.23
N PRO A 154 4.69 -5.01 -16.13
CA PRO A 154 4.08 -4.75 -17.43
C PRO A 154 2.57 -4.44 -17.35
N TRP A 155 1.91 -4.88 -16.28
CA TRP A 155 0.47 -4.80 -16.05
C TRP A 155 0.00 -3.52 -15.34
N LEU A 156 0.92 -2.59 -15.03
CA LEU A 156 0.54 -1.26 -14.53
C LEU A 156 0.12 -0.33 -15.65
N ASP A 157 -0.99 0.37 -15.46
CA ASP A 157 -1.41 1.45 -16.35
C ASP A 157 -0.53 2.70 -16.19
N GLU A 158 -0.56 3.60 -17.18
CA GLU A 158 0.29 4.79 -17.16
C GLU A 158 -0.03 5.76 -16.01
N PRO A 159 -1.31 6.02 -15.64
CA PRO A 159 -1.62 6.86 -14.48
C PRO A 159 -0.98 6.35 -13.19
N THR A 160 -1.04 5.04 -12.93
CA THR A 160 -0.43 4.44 -11.74
C THR A 160 1.10 4.49 -11.81
N ARG A 161 1.70 4.27 -12.99
CA ARG A 161 3.16 4.41 -13.17
C ARG A 161 3.64 5.82 -12.89
N GLU A 162 2.87 6.84 -13.27
CA GLU A 162 3.25 8.24 -13.07
C GLU A 162 3.33 8.59 -11.57
N LEU A 163 2.46 8.02 -10.73
CA LEU A 163 2.56 8.17 -9.27
C LEU A 163 3.90 7.63 -8.72
N LEU A 164 4.32 6.44 -9.16
CA LEU A 164 5.60 5.85 -8.77
C LEU A 164 6.79 6.66 -9.30
N ARG A 165 6.70 7.13 -10.56
CA ARG A 165 7.74 7.93 -11.22
C ARG A 165 7.95 9.27 -10.51
N ASN A 166 6.87 9.93 -10.10
CA ASN A 166 6.93 11.17 -9.33
C ASN A 166 7.62 10.96 -7.98
N ALA A 167 7.31 9.89 -7.27
CA ALA A 167 7.98 9.58 -6.01
C ALA A 167 9.46 9.22 -6.23
N ARG A 168 9.78 8.49 -7.31
CA ARG A 168 11.16 8.14 -7.64
C ARG A 168 12.03 9.37 -7.88
N ARG A 169 11.50 10.40 -8.56
CA ARG A 169 12.17 11.70 -8.78
C ARG A 169 12.29 12.53 -7.50
N ALA A 170 11.38 12.35 -6.54
CA ALA A 170 11.38 13.13 -5.30
C ALA A 170 12.41 12.64 -4.26
N ILE A 171 12.98 11.44 -4.45
CA ILE A 171 14.00 10.83 -3.56
C ILE A 171 15.37 10.69 -4.22
N ASP A 172 15.53 11.10 -5.49
CA ASP A 172 16.82 11.29 -6.16
C ASP A 172 17.46 12.62 -5.73
#